data_AF-A0A2A8CX09-F1
#
_entry.id   AF-A0A2A8CX09-F1
#
_cell.length_a   1.000
_cell.length_b   1.000
_cell.length_c   1.000
_cell.angle_alpha   90.00
_cell.angle_beta   90.00
_cell.angle_gamma   90.00
#
_symmetry.space_group_name_H-M   'P 1'
#
loop_
_entity.id
_entity.type
_entity.pdbx_description
1 polymer ?
#
loop_
_entity_poly.entity_id
_entity_poly.type
_entity_poly.pdbx_seq_one_letter_code
_entity_poly.pdbx_strand_id
1 'polypeptide(L)'
;MLMDASDAGAFSDPSGAPDLDDCASARVRLVDALGADEDTADRLRGGDVPYAKRRFRSLEDSKTYVYALGIIMTVMSVVLPTAGLYEFFRRVNNLEPIELIGVIAAACAIAAVHMAIAAYVYIDWRKKRLCYSVLADLPAPPNSTPADTADTAA
;
A
#
# COMPACT_ATOMS: atom_id res chain seq x y z
N MET A 1 -16.39 11.04 -61.76
CA MET A 1 -17.70 11.46 -61.20
C MET A 1 -18.51 10.17 -61.11
N LEU A 2 -18.83 9.56 -59.97
CA LEU A 2 -18.73 9.91 -58.56
C LEU A 2 -17.90 8.85 -57.79
N MET A 3 -17.27 9.28 -56.70
CA MET A 3 -16.57 8.46 -55.73
C MET A 3 -17.58 8.16 -54.63
N ASP A 4 -17.90 6.88 -54.38
CA ASP A 4 -18.86 6.50 -53.34
C ASP A 4 -18.29 6.81 -51.96
N ALA A 5 -19.09 7.56 -51.19
CA ALA A 5 -18.84 7.89 -49.80
C ALA A 5 -19.04 6.65 -48.92
N SER A 6 -18.03 5.78 -48.85
CA SER A 6 -17.98 4.65 -47.92
C SER A 6 -17.23 4.97 -46.61
N ASP A 7 -16.94 6.24 -46.35
CA ASP A 7 -16.34 6.74 -45.11
C ASP A 7 -17.25 7.80 -44.48
N ALA A 8 -18.28 7.35 -43.75
CA ALA A 8 -18.97 8.21 -42.80
C ALA A 8 -19.63 7.37 -41.71
N GLY A 9 -18.90 7.20 -40.61
CA GLY A 9 -19.54 7.21 -39.29
C GLY A 9 -19.85 5.86 -38.66
N ALA A 10 -18.87 4.99 -38.50
CA ALA A 10 -18.78 4.20 -37.27
C ALA A 10 -17.93 4.99 -36.26
N PHE A 11 -18.41 6.19 -35.90
CA PHE A 11 -17.89 6.93 -34.77
C PHE A 11 -18.30 6.14 -33.53
N SER A 12 -17.35 5.42 -32.95
CA SER A 12 -17.56 4.62 -31.75
C SER A 12 -18.26 5.46 -30.69
N ASP A 13 -19.41 4.98 -30.23
CA ASP A 13 -20.09 5.51 -29.05
C ASP A 13 -19.07 5.57 -27.90
N PRO A 14 -18.81 6.74 -27.29
CA PRO A 14 -18.04 6.82 -26.05
C PRO A 14 -18.90 6.47 -24.82
N SER A 15 -20.08 5.87 -25.00
CA SER A 15 -21.02 5.50 -23.94
C SER A 15 -20.80 4.09 -23.40
N GLY A 16 -19.57 3.57 -23.47
CA GLY A 16 -19.20 2.31 -22.84
C GLY A 16 -19.21 2.45 -21.33
N ALA A 17 -20.36 2.21 -20.71
CA ALA A 17 -20.37 1.76 -19.32
C ALA A 17 -19.41 0.56 -19.25
N PRO A 18 -18.47 0.55 -18.29
CA PRO A 18 -17.46 -0.51 -18.24
C PRO A 18 -18.16 -1.87 -18.17
N ASP A 19 -17.68 -2.82 -18.99
CA ASP A 19 -18.23 -4.17 -19.03
C ASP A 19 -18.25 -4.75 -17.61
N LEU A 20 -19.40 -5.26 -17.19
CA LEU A 20 -19.61 -5.74 -15.82
C LEU A 20 -18.74 -6.96 -15.53
N ASP A 21 -18.44 -7.77 -16.56
CA ASP A 21 -17.55 -8.93 -16.47
C ASP A 21 -16.09 -8.50 -16.28
N ASP A 22 -15.66 -7.43 -16.94
CA ASP A 22 -14.34 -6.82 -16.75
C ASP A 22 -14.19 -6.24 -15.33
N CYS A 23 -15.24 -5.60 -14.80
CA CYS A 23 -15.26 -5.07 -13.44
C CYS A 23 -15.16 -6.19 -12.39
N ALA A 24 -15.86 -7.30 -12.60
CA ALA A 24 -15.82 -8.46 -11.70
C ALA A 24 -14.42 -9.12 -11.71
N SER A 25 -13.84 -9.32 -12.89
CA SER A 25 -12.47 -9.82 -13.06
C SER A 25 -11.43 -8.91 -12.40
N ALA A 26 -11.54 -7.59 -12.58
CA ALA A 26 -10.67 -6.61 -11.94
C ALA A 26 -10.79 -6.65 -10.41
N ARG A 27 -12.01 -6.80 -9.87
CA ARG A 27 -12.26 -6.94 -8.44
C ARG A 27 -11.55 -8.17 -7.85
N VAL A 28 -11.69 -9.34 -8.47
CA VAL A 28 -11.02 -10.57 -8.01
C VAL A 28 -9.50 -10.39 -7.99
N ARG A 29 -8.92 -9.88 -9.08
CA ARG A 29 -7.47 -9.63 -9.16
C ARG A 29 -6.98 -8.63 -8.11
N LEU A 30 -7.74 -7.59 -7.82
CA LEU A 30 -7.41 -6.59 -6.80
C LEU A 30 -7.49 -7.17 -5.39
N VAL A 31 -8.47 -8.02 -5.11
CA VAL A 31 -8.60 -8.72 -3.82
C VAL A 31 -7.46 -9.71 -3.62
N ASP A 32 -7.11 -10.49 -4.64
CA ASP A 32 -5.97 -11.42 -4.56
C ASP A 32 -4.65 -10.64 -4.39
N ALA A 33 -4.49 -9.52 -5.09
CA ALA A 33 -3.34 -8.65 -4.94
C ALA A 33 -3.26 -8.02 -3.54
N LEU A 34 -4.40 -7.76 -2.88
CA LEU A 34 -4.45 -7.20 -1.54
C LEU A 34 -3.86 -8.16 -0.49
N GLY A 35 -3.93 -9.47 -0.74
CA GLY A 35 -3.50 -10.51 0.21
C GLY A 35 -4.29 -10.44 1.52
N ALA A 36 -5.59 -10.13 1.42
CA ALA A 36 -6.49 -10.10 2.55
C ALA A 36 -6.75 -11.51 3.12
N ASP A 37 -7.13 -11.58 4.39
CA ASP A 37 -7.74 -12.78 4.96
C ASP A 37 -8.98 -13.20 4.18
N GLU A 38 -9.34 -14.48 4.27
CA GLU A 38 -10.40 -15.10 3.48
C GLU A 38 -11.76 -14.41 3.71
N ASP A 39 -12.08 -14.07 4.95
CA ASP A 39 -13.31 -13.35 5.32
C ASP A 39 -13.36 -11.95 4.68
N THR A 40 -12.26 -11.20 4.72
CA THR A 40 -12.15 -9.89 4.09
C THR A 40 -12.19 -10.00 2.57
N ALA A 41 -11.54 -11.01 1.99
CA ALA A 41 -11.54 -11.26 0.56
C ALA A 41 -12.95 -11.56 0.06
N ASP A 42 -13.72 -12.37 0.79
CA ASP A 42 -15.09 -12.72 0.43
C ASP A 42 -16.03 -11.53 0.51
N ARG A 43 -15.90 -10.67 1.53
CA ARG A 43 -16.65 -9.40 1.61
C ARG A 43 -16.34 -8.46 0.44
N LEU A 44 -15.07 -8.35 0.05
CA LEU A 44 -14.65 -7.45 -1.03
C LEU A 44 -15.01 -7.99 -2.42
N ARG A 45 -14.95 -9.31 -2.62
CA ARG A 45 -15.44 -9.99 -3.82
C ARG A 45 -16.96 -9.87 -3.95
N GLY A 46 -17.68 -9.96 -2.83
CA GLY A 46 -19.13 -9.75 -2.74
C GLY A 46 -19.59 -8.31 -3.01
N GLY A 47 -18.67 -7.34 -3.08
CA GLY A 47 -18.99 -5.96 -3.45
C GLY A 47 -19.32 -5.03 -2.27
N ASP A 48 -18.81 -5.31 -1.07
CA ASP A 48 -18.97 -4.41 0.10
C ASP A 48 -18.12 -3.12 -0.06
N VAL A 49 -18.61 -2.21 -0.91
CA VAL A 49 -18.01 -0.88 -1.18
C VAL A 49 -17.90 -0.03 0.09
N PRO A 50 -18.89 0.02 1.01
CA PRO A 50 -18.76 0.75 2.26
C PRO A 50 -17.60 0.26 3.12
N TYR A 51 -17.37 -1.05 3.20
CA TYR A 51 -16.22 -1.61 3.90
C TYR A 51 -14.90 -1.19 3.25
N ALA A 52 -14.78 -1.28 1.92
CA ALA A 52 -13.59 -0.82 1.19
C ALA A 52 -13.29 0.66 1.46
N LYS A 53 -14.31 1.53 1.45
CA LYS A 53 -14.17 2.97 1.76
C LYS A 53 -13.76 3.23 3.21
N ARG A 54 -14.29 2.47 4.18
CA ARG A 54 -13.87 2.57 5.59
C ARG A 54 -12.41 2.16 5.77
N ARG A 55 -11.97 1.07 5.11
CA ARG A 55 -10.58 0.63 5.15
C ARG A 55 -9.63 1.59 4.45
N PHE A 56 -10.03 2.17 3.33
CA PHE A 56 -9.27 3.25 2.69
C PHE A 56 -9.05 4.43 3.64
N ARG A 57 -10.11 4.93 4.29
CA ARG A 57 -10.00 6.03 5.27
C ARG A 57 -9.11 5.66 6.46
N SER A 58 -9.28 4.47 7.02
CA SER A 58 -8.41 3.97 8.09
C SER A 58 -6.92 3.91 7.68
N LEU A 59 -6.63 3.60 6.41
CA LEU A 59 -5.27 3.65 5.87
C LEU A 59 -4.77 5.08 5.62
N GLU A 60 -5.65 6.03 5.31
CA GLU A 60 -5.28 7.44 5.24
C GLU A 60 -4.96 8.01 6.62
N ASP A 61 -5.72 7.63 7.65
CA ASP A 61 -5.44 8.03 9.03
C ASP A 61 -4.10 7.45 9.51
N SER A 62 -3.76 6.24 9.05
CA SER A 62 -2.48 5.59 9.40
C SER A 62 -1.27 6.21 8.69
N LYS A 63 -1.47 7.09 7.70
CA LYS A 63 -0.41 7.79 6.95
C LYS A 63 0.61 8.44 7.89
N THR A 64 0.13 9.17 8.89
CA THR A 64 0.98 9.88 9.85
C THR A 64 1.89 8.92 10.62
N TYR A 65 1.37 7.74 11.00
CA TYR A 65 2.15 6.73 11.71
C TYR A 65 3.24 6.10 10.82
N VAL A 66 2.93 5.86 9.54
CA VAL A 66 3.93 5.34 8.58
C VAL A 66 5.06 6.36 8.36
N TYR A 67 4.74 7.65 8.24
CA TYR A 67 5.77 8.70 8.15
C TYR A 67 6.55 8.86 9.46
N ALA A 68 5.88 8.84 10.60
CA ALA A 68 6.53 8.90 11.90
C ALA A 68 7.51 7.75 12.10
N LEU A 69 7.13 6.52 11.70
CA LEU A 69 8.01 5.36 11.71
C LEU A 69 9.25 5.60 10.85
N GLY A 70 9.08 6.09 9.62
CA GLY A 70 10.21 6.43 8.74
C GLY A 70 11.16 7.48 9.35
N ILE A 71 10.61 8.52 9.96
CA ILE A 71 11.40 9.56 10.66
C ILE A 71 12.16 8.95 11.83
N ILE A 72 11.50 8.17 12.70
CA ILE A 72 12.12 7.52 13.85
C ILE A 72 13.26 6.60 13.40
N MET A 73 13.04 5.79 12.36
CA MET A 73 14.07 4.90 11.82
C MET A 73 15.26 5.69 11.24
N THR A 74 14.99 6.80 10.56
CA THR A 74 16.05 7.69 10.04
C THR A 74 16.87 8.29 11.18
N VAL A 75 16.21 8.80 12.22
CA VAL A 75 16.89 9.34 13.41
C VAL A 75 17.72 8.26 14.09
N MET A 76 17.16 7.07 14.30
CA MET A 76 17.88 5.95 14.92
C MET A 76 19.10 5.52 14.10
N SER A 77 19.01 5.56 12.77
CA SER A 77 20.14 5.23 11.88
C SER A 77 21.33 6.18 12.03
N VAL A 78 21.11 7.41 12.53
CA VAL A 78 22.17 8.40 12.79
C VAL A 78 22.62 8.34 14.24
N VAL A 79 21.68 8.24 15.18
CA VAL A 79 21.97 8.24 16.61
C VAL A 79 22.79 7.02 17.02
N LEU A 80 22.48 5.83 16.50
CA LEU A 80 23.18 4.58 16.86
C LEU A 80 24.68 4.61 16.48
N PRO A 81 25.08 4.93 15.22
CA PRO A 81 26.49 5.08 14.87
C PRO A 81 27.16 6.21 15.63
N THR A 82 26.48 7.35 15.82
CA THR A 82 27.06 8.52 16.50
C THR A 82 27.33 8.23 17.98
N ALA A 83 26.41 7.56 18.67
CA ALA A 83 26.58 7.13 20.05
C ALA A 83 27.70 6.08 20.17
N GLY A 84 27.76 5.11 19.23
CA GLY A 84 28.85 4.14 19.16
C GLY A 84 30.21 4.79 18.94
N LEU A 85 30.29 5.80 18.05
CA LEU A 85 31.50 6.57 17.81
C LEU A 85 31.91 7.40 19.04
N TYR A 86 30.94 8.02 19.71
CA TYR A 86 31.20 8.80 20.91
C TYR A 86 31.74 7.91 22.04
N GLU A 87 31.15 6.73 22.24
CA GLU A 87 31.61 5.78 23.24
C GLU A 87 32.96 5.18 22.86
N PHE A 88 33.23 4.98 21.56
CA PHE A 88 34.57 4.68 21.05
C PHE A 88 35.55 5.77 21.49
N PHE A 89 35.35 7.04 21.11
CA PHE A 89 36.23 8.16 21.48
C PHE A 89 36.44 8.30 23.00
N ARG A 90 35.40 8.04 23.79
CA ARG A 90 35.49 8.03 25.25
C ARG A 90 36.36 6.87 25.78
N ARG A 91 36.43 5.74 25.06
CA ARG A 91 37.22 4.55 25.40
C ARG A 91 38.57 4.46 24.66
N VAL A 92 38.90 5.38 23.74
CA VAL A 92 40.21 5.49 23.04
C VAL A 92 41.31 5.98 24.00
N ASN A 93 41.49 5.25 25.09
CA ASN A 93 42.82 5.03 25.62
C ASN A 93 43.30 3.58 25.41
N ASN A 94 42.50 2.62 24.89
CA ASN A 94 42.95 1.19 24.90
C ASN A 94 42.32 0.15 23.92
N LEU A 95 41.64 0.48 22.81
CA LEU A 95 41.02 -0.56 21.94
C LEU A 95 41.57 -0.60 20.50
N GLU A 96 41.75 -1.81 19.96
CA GLU A 96 42.37 -2.09 18.67
C GLU A 96 41.47 -1.71 17.46
N PRO A 97 42.03 -1.28 16.32
CA PRO A 97 41.29 -0.84 15.13
C PRO A 97 40.29 -1.87 14.56
N ILE A 98 40.50 -3.17 14.82
CA ILE A 98 39.62 -4.26 14.36
C ILE A 98 38.23 -4.17 15.02
N GLU A 99 38.17 -3.81 16.30
CA GLU A 99 36.90 -3.71 17.02
C GLU A 99 36.05 -2.53 16.51
N LEU A 100 36.69 -1.43 16.11
CA LEU A 100 36.03 -0.28 15.50
C LEU A 100 35.33 -0.66 14.19
N ILE A 101 36.00 -1.41 13.32
CA ILE A 101 35.44 -1.85 12.05
C ILE A 101 34.24 -2.79 12.29
N GLY A 102 34.34 -3.68 13.27
CA GLY A 102 33.25 -4.58 13.66
C GLY A 102 31.99 -3.82 14.12
N VAL A 103 32.14 -2.82 14.99
CA VAL A 103 31.02 -2.00 15.48
C VAL A 103 30.37 -1.19 14.36
N ILE A 104 31.17 -0.59 13.47
CA ILE A 104 30.65 0.17 12.33
C ILE A 104 29.89 -0.77 11.37
N ALA A 105 30.47 -1.93 11.05
CA ALA A 105 29.82 -2.91 10.17
C ALA A 105 28.48 -3.40 10.75
N ALA A 106 28.43 -3.70 12.05
CA ALA A 106 27.20 -4.08 12.74
C ALA A 106 26.16 -2.95 12.73
N ALA A 107 26.56 -1.70 13.00
CA ALA A 107 25.66 -0.55 12.95
C ALA A 107 25.09 -0.33 11.54
N CYS A 108 25.91 -0.47 10.49
CA CYS A 108 25.47 -0.39 9.09
C CYS A 108 24.49 -1.50 8.73
N ALA A 109 24.75 -2.74 9.16
CA ALA A 109 23.85 -3.87 8.91
C ALA A 109 22.49 -3.66 9.59
N ILE A 110 22.49 -3.21 10.85
CA ILE A 110 21.28 -2.88 11.60
C ILE A 110 20.51 -1.76 10.89
N ALA A 111 21.18 -0.68 10.48
CA ALA A 111 20.55 0.42 9.74
C ALA A 111 19.91 -0.06 8.43
N ALA A 112 20.60 -0.93 7.68
CA ALA A 112 20.10 -1.49 6.43
C ALA A 112 18.83 -2.34 6.64
N VAL A 113 18.79 -3.17 7.69
CA VAL A 113 17.60 -3.97 8.04
C VAL A 113 16.42 -3.07 8.39
N HIS A 114 16.64 -2.03 9.20
CA HIS A 114 15.58 -1.10 9.58
C HIS A 114 15.05 -0.30 8.38
N MET A 115 15.94 0.15 7.49
CA MET A 115 15.57 0.80 6.22
C MET A 115 14.75 -0.13 5.33
N ALA A 116 15.13 -1.41 5.21
CA ALA A 116 14.41 -2.40 4.43
C ALA A 116 13.00 -2.66 4.97
N ILE A 117 12.86 -2.79 6.30
CA ILE A 117 11.56 -2.99 6.95
C ILE A 117 10.67 -1.75 6.76
N ALA A 118 11.21 -0.54 6.97
CA ALA A 118 10.45 0.69 6.77
C ALA A 118 9.98 0.84 5.33
N ALA A 119 10.85 0.52 4.35
CA ALA A 119 10.50 0.51 2.94
C ALA A 119 9.40 -0.53 2.63
N TYR A 120 9.51 -1.74 3.17
CA TYR A 120 8.50 -2.77 3.02
C TYR A 120 7.14 -2.33 3.56
N VAL A 121 7.09 -1.79 4.79
CA VAL A 121 5.86 -1.28 5.41
C VAL A 121 5.24 -0.16 4.57
N TYR A 122 6.06 0.75 4.04
CA TYR A 122 5.59 1.82 3.18
C TYR A 122 5.02 1.30 1.86
N ILE A 123 5.70 0.35 1.21
CA ILE A 123 5.24 -0.26 -0.05
C ILE A 123 3.94 -1.02 0.17
N ASP A 124 3.86 -1.84 1.22
CA ASP A 124 2.66 -2.60 1.58
C ASP A 124 1.49 -1.66 1.89
N TRP A 125 1.70 -0.63 2.71
CA TRP A 125 0.70 0.40 3.00
C TRP A 125 0.20 1.09 1.72
N ARG A 126 1.12 1.49 0.83
CA ARG A 126 0.79 2.17 -0.43
C ARG A 126 0.01 1.25 -1.36
N LYS A 127 0.41 -0.03 -1.47
CA LYS A 127 -0.27 -1.04 -2.27
C LYS A 127 -1.70 -1.25 -1.76
N LYS A 128 -1.87 -1.47 -0.46
CA LYS A 128 -3.20 -1.63 0.16
C LYS A 128 -4.07 -0.41 -0.05
N ARG A 129 -3.53 0.80 0.14
CA ARG A 129 -4.26 2.06 -0.08
C ARG A 129 -4.78 2.18 -1.51
N LEU A 130 -3.95 1.85 -2.52
CA LEU A 130 -4.35 1.87 -3.92
C LEU A 130 -5.39 0.78 -4.25
N CYS A 131 -5.21 -0.44 -3.74
CA CYS A 131 -6.17 -1.52 -3.95
C CYS A 131 -7.54 -1.15 -3.36
N TYR A 132 -7.59 -0.61 -2.13
CA TYR A 132 -8.83 -0.20 -1.50
C TYR A 132 -9.48 1.02 -2.16
N SER A 133 -8.70 1.97 -2.70
CA SER A 133 -9.29 3.10 -3.46
C SER A 133 -9.95 2.61 -4.74
N VAL A 134 -9.30 1.73 -5.50
CA VAL A 134 -9.87 1.19 -6.74
C VAL A 134 -11.08 0.30 -6.44
N LEU A 135 -11.03 -0.53 -5.38
CA LEU A 135 -12.18 -1.35 -4.95
C LEU A 135 -13.37 -0.52 -4.48
N ALA A 136 -13.14 0.68 -3.94
CA ALA A 136 -14.18 1.61 -3.52
C ALA A 136 -14.88 2.31 -4.69
N ASP A 137 -14.20 2.41 -5.83
CA ASP A 137 -14.71 3.06 -7.05
C ASP A 137 -15.29 2.04 -8.06
N LEU A 138 -14.94 0.76 -7.94
CA LEU A 138 -15.52 -0.32 -8.73
C LEU A 138 -16.99 -0.55 -8.37
N PRO A 139 -17.90 -0.63 -9.37
CA PRO A 139 -19.29 -0.97 -9.11
C PRO A 139 -19.41 -2.34 -8.45
N ALA A 140 -20.43 -2.51 -7.60
CA ALA A 140 -20.72 -3.80 -7.00
C ALA A 140 -21.12 -4.80 -8.11
N PRO A 141 -20.75 -6.08 -7.99
CA PRO A 141 -21.12 -7.07 -8.99
C PRO A 141 -22.66 -7.17 -9.11
N PRO A 142 -23.22 -7.54 -10.27
CA PRO A 142 -24.67 -7.58 -10.51
C PRO A 142 -25.44 -8.51 -9.55
N ASN A 143 -24.73 -9.43 -8.89
CA ASN A 143 -25.28 -10.42 -7.96
C ASN A 143 -25.00 -10.04 -6.49
N SER A 144 -24.46 -8.85 -6.24
CA SER A 144 -24.22 -8.37 -4.88
C SER A 144 -25.57 -8.16 -4.19
N THR A 145 -25.80 -8.91 -3.12
CA THR A 145 -26.90 -8.63 -2.21
C THR A 145 -26.63 -7.23 -1.64
N PRO A 146 -27.59 -6.29 -1.66
CA PRO A 146 -27.36 -4.98 -1.05
C PRO A 146 -26.90 -5.22 0.40
N ALA A 147 -25.71 -4.72 0.72
CA ALA A 147 -25.20 -4.80 2.09
C ALA A 147 -26.26 -4.16 2.99
N ASP A 148 -26.86 -4.98 3.85
CA ASP A 148 -27.99 -4.62 4.71
C ASP A 148 -27.81 -3.21 5.29
N THR A 149 -28.80 -2.37 5.02
CA THR A 149 -29.06 -1.09 5.70
C THR A 149 -29.46 -1.33 7.15
N ALA A 150 -28.60 -1.99 7.94
CA ALA A 150 -28.89 -2.43 9.30
C ALA A 150 -28.00 -1.76 10.37
N ASP A 151 -27.38 -0.61 10.08
CA ASP A 151 -26.58 0.11 11.08
C ASP A 151 -26.78 1.64 11.02
N THR A 152 -28.05 2.07 10.91
CA THR A 152 -28.44 3.48 11.10
C THR A 152 -29.74 3.57 11.90
N ALA A 153 -29.83 2.81 12.99
CA ALA A 153 -30.84 2.97 14.03
C ALA A 153 -30.38 2.31 15.35
N ALA A 154 -29.42 2.90 16.05
CA ALA A 154 -29.20 2.71 17.49
C ALA A 154 -28.43 3.91 18.05
#